data_AF-A0A533U6R5-F1
#
_entry.id   AF-A0A533U6R5-F1
#
_cell.length_a   1.000
_cell.length_b   1.000
_cell.length_c   1.000
_cell.angle_alpha   90.00
_cell.angle_beta   90.00
_cell.angle_gamma   90.00
#
_symmetry.space_group_name_H-M   'P 1'
#
loop_
_entity.id
_entity.type
_entity.pdbx_description
1 polymer ?
#
loop_
_entity_poly.entity_id
_entity_poly.type
_entity_poly.pdbx_seq_one_letter_code
_entity_poly.pdbx_strand_id
1 'polypeptide(L)' 'MSEDFVKVAELKDIGPSSMKAVEIGGEKVCIINTEGNYYAIGNV' A
#
# COMPACT_ATOMS: atom_id res chain seq x y z
N MET A 1 0.66 14.90 -17.97
CA MET A 1 1.23 15.09 -16.62
C MET A 1 0.75 13.90 -15.81
N SER A 2 1.60 12.89 -15.66
CA SER A 2 1.29 11.63 -14.98
C SER A 2 1.38 11.84 -13.46
N GLU A 3 0.33 12.42 -12.88
CA GLU A 3 0.19 12.60 -11.43
C GLU A 3 -0.64 11.46 -10.78
N ASP A 4 -0.74 10.28 -11.42
CA ASP A 4 -1.69 9.23 -11.01
C ASP A 4 -1.16 8.28 -9.92
N PHE A 5 0.13 8.31 -9.59
CA PHE A 5 0.74 7.36 -8.64
C PHE A 5 1.59 8.06 -7.58
N VAL A 6 1.30 7.77 -6.31
CA VAL A 6 2.03 8.28 -5.14
C VAL A 6 2.86 7.15 -4.54
N LYS A 7 4.13 7.43 -4.19
CA LYS A 7 4.96 6.47 -3.44
C LYS A 7 4.45 6.38 -2.00
N VAL A 8 4.07 5.17 -1.58
CA VAL A 8 3.46 4.91 -0.26
C VAL A 8 4.31 4.02 0.65
N ALA A 9 5.19 3.19 0.10
CA ALA A 9 6.10 2.33 0.85
C ALA A 9 7.24 1.82 -0.06
N GLU A 10 8.28 1.26 0.55
CA GLU A 10 9.27 0.42 -0.13
C GLU A 10 8.99 -1.07 0.12
N LEU A 11 9.45 -1.96 -0.77
CA LEU A 11 9.24 -3.41 -0.64
C LEU A 11 9.75 -3.97 0.70
N LYS A 12 10.82 -3.39 1.23
CA LYS A 12 11.41 -3.75 2.53
C LYS A 12 10.55 -3.34 3.73
N ASP A 13 9.61 -2.42 3.53
CA ASP A 13 8.73 -1.94 4.59
C ASP A 13 7.51 -2.85 4.80
N ILE A 14 7.22 -3.72 3.81
CA ILE A 14 6.09 -4.64 3.82
C ILE A 14 6.62 -6.03 3.48
N GLY A 15 7.07 -6.74 4.51
CA GLY A 15 7.56 -8.11 4.39
C GLY A 15 6.46 -9.09 3.96
N PRO A 16 6.83 -10.32 3.56
CA PRO A 16 5.87 -11.36 3.22
C PRO A 16 4.86 -11.60 4.34
N SER A 17 3.59 -11.75 3.99
CA SER A 17 2.48 -11.97 4.93
C SER A 17 2.30 -10.86 5.96
N SER A 18 2.74 -9.64 5.64
CA SER A 18 2.55 -8.45 6.48
C SER A 18 1.62 -7.44 5.83
N MET A 19 1.07 -6.56 6.67
CA MET A 19 0.16 -5.50 6.28
C MET A 19 0.68 -4.15 6.76
N LYS A 20 0.44 -3.12 5.96
CA LYS A 20 0.79 -1.74 6.28
C LYS A 20 -0.35 -0.80 5.91
N ALA A 21 -0.82 -0.03 6.89
CA ALA A 21 -1.74 1.07 6.63
C ALA A 21 -0.95 2.29 6.10
N VAL A 22 -1.46 2.90 5.05
CA VAL A 22 -0.93 4.12 4.44
C VAL A 22 -2.05 5.13 4.28
N GLU A 23 -1.71 6.42 4.30
CA GLU A 23 -2.68 7.50 4.10
C GLU A 23 -2.37 8.22 2.78
N ILE A 24 -3.37 8.35 1.92
CA ILE A 24 -3.26 8.97 0.60
C ILE A 24 -4.40 9.98 0.48
N GLY A 25 -4.07 11.27 0.39
CA GLY A 25 -5.11 12.31 0.24
C GLY A 25 -6.15 12.37 1.37
N GLY A 26 -5.80 11.88 2.58
CA GLY A 26 -6.72 11.79 3.73
C GLY A 26 -7.50 10.47 3.81
N GLU A 27 -7.38 9.58 2.82
CA GLU A 27 -7.95 8.24 2.87
C GLU A 27 -6.95 7.22 3.38
N LYS A 28 -7.41 6.30 4.23
CA LYS A 28 -6.60 5.19 4.72
C LYS A 28 -6.77 3.99 3.81
N VAL A 29 -5.64 3.48 3.33
CA VAL A 29 -5.55 2.29 2.49
C VAL A 29 -4.64 1.28 3.19
N CYS A 30 -5.05 0.02 3.22
CA CYS A 30 -4.22 -1.07 3.74
C CYS A 30 -3.52 -1.77 2.58
N ILE A 31 -2.20 -1.87 2.63
CA ILE A 31 -1.38 -2.61 1.68
C ILE A 31 -0.95 -3.93 2.30
N ILE A 32 -1.13 -5.01 1.56
CA ILE A 32 -0.84 -6.38 1.98
C ILE A 32 0.15 -6.99 1.01
N ASN A 33 1.21 -7.61 1.53
CA ASN A 33 2.12 -8.43 0.73
C ASN A 33 1.80 -9.91 0.96
N THR A 34 1.22 -10.58 -0.03
CA THR A 34 1.02 -12.03 -0.02
C THR A 34 2.07 -12.69 -0.93
N GLU A 35 3.11 -13.26 -0.31
CA GLU A 35 4.16 -14.02 -1.00
C GLU A 35 4.81 -13.29 -2.19
N GLY A 36 5.01 -11.97 -2.08
CA GLY A 36 5.62 -11.13 -3.12
C GLY A 36 4.62 -10.41 -4.02
N ASN A 37 3.32 -10.70 -3.89
CA ASN A 37 2.25 -9.96 -4.57
C ASN A 37 1.66 -8.90 -3.63
N TYR A 38 1.47 -7.68 -4.14
CA TYR A 38 1.00 -6.55 -3.35
C TYR A 38 -0.46 -6.21 -3.68
N TYR A 39 -1.29 -6.13 -2.66
CA TYR A 39 -2.71 -5.79 -2.75
C TYR A 39 -3.01 -4.55 -1.93
N ALA A 40 -3.97 -3.75 -2.37
CA ALA A 40 -4.45 -2.58 -1.65
C ALA A 40 -5.96 -2.69 -1.41
N ILE A 41 -6.39 -2.43 -0.18
CA ILE A 41 -7.80 -2.40 0.21
C ILE A 41 -8.05 -1.01 0.82
N GLY A 42 -8.91 -0.23 0.17
CA GLY A 42 -9.42 1.03 0.71
C GLY A 42 -10.45 0.79 1.82
N ASN A 43 -10.66 1.80 2.67
CA ASN A 43 -11.74 1.76 3.64
C ASN A 43 -13.11 1.91 2.94
N VAL A 44 -14.11 1.08 3.29
CA VAL A 44 -15.52 1.24 2.87
C VAL A 44 -16.25 2.28 3.70
#